data_AF-A0A1E3Q8L4-F1
#
_entry.id   AF-A0A1E3Q8L4-F1
#
_cell.length_a   1.000
_cell.length_b   1.000
_cell.length_c   1.000
_cell.angle_alpha   90.00
_cell.angle_beta   90.00
_cell.angle_gamma   90.00
#
_symmetry.space_group_name_H-M   'P 1'
#
loop_
_entity.id
_entity.type
_entity.pdbx_description
1 polymer ?
#
loop_
_entity_poly.entity_id
_entity_poly.type
_entity_poly.pdbx_seq_one_letter_code
_entity_poly.pdbx_strand_id
1 'polypeptide(L)'
;MHGLPIQLPIRLYLDTINALVTSDDRSEFSALVLIHCQMANMVSGLEGSFDPLACSTLITLFERELESIKTTFRQVWTRELEISLLAAKLCLYDLSLCHIGRLSSSTRHAGHLKPAELVILTYGLTAASRMIDIFNRPTLDDTAVNDMASFRLQICYPKRFFILMVYAALFMFRILGMPSQLEKSDINMARRKVQIAINVHRRSIREPGDEHDRSAALIEILSRIEPSFYMEHFRSEYSRSLISECKQMARERRFGNFTHIEACEEGSGLSGLPHEPLPTQSQIFVEPSALLHADQISQSELTTSDFDSGELPWGVWDNVIFDSLML
;
A
#
# COMPACT_ATOMS: atom_id res chain seq x y z
N MET A 1 -34.51 13.86 -0.41
CA MET A 1 -33.63 15.02 -0.16
C MET A 1 -32.26 14.48 0.24
N HIS A 2 -31.36 14.33 -0.74
CA HIS A 2 -29.97 13.97 -0.47
C HIS A 2 -29.24 15.25 -0.06
N GLY A 3 -28.86 15.34 1.21
CA GLY A 3 -28.03 16.43 1.70
C GLY A 3 -26.65 16.31 1.05
N LEU A 4 -26.29 17.27 0.20
CA LEU A 4 -24.93 17.37 -0.32
C LEU A 4 -23.96 17.50 0.87
N PRO A 5 -22.86 16.74 0.90
CA PRO A 5 -21.86 16.88 1.93
C PRO A 5 -21.30 18.30 1.89
N ILE A 6 -21.33 18.97 3.03
CA ILE A 6 -20.72 20.30 3.20
C ILE A 6 -19.23 20.13 2.98
N GLN A 7 -18.73 20.47 1.79
CA GLN A 7 -17.30 20.64 1.53
C GLN A 7 -16.85 21.93 2.23
N LEU A 8 -16.60 21.84 3.54
CA LEU A 8 -15.87 22.91 4.22
C LEU A 8 -14.47 23.01 3.59
N PRO A 9 -14.01 24.22 3.21
CA PRO A 9 -12.72 24.38 2.57
C PRO A 9 -11.61 23.98 3.56
N ILE A 10 -10.89 22.90 3.23
CA ILE A 10 -9.76 22.32 3.99
C ILE A 10 -8.79 23.40 4.48
N ARG A 11 -8.62 24.47 3.70
CA ARG A 11 -7.74 25.61 4.03
C ARG A 11 -8.08 26.32 5.34
N LEU A 12 -9.37 26.51 5.66
CA LEU A 12 -9.79 27.19 6.90
C LEU A 12 -9.47 26.35 8.16
N TYR A 13 -9.52 25.03 8.04
CA TYR A 13 -9.11 24.13 9.12
C TYR A 13 -7.59 24.15 9.32
N LEU A 14 -6.81 24.18 8.23
CA LEU A 14 -5.36 24.26 8.30
C LEU A 14 -4.88 25.55 8.97
N ASP A 15 -5.51 26.69 8.69
CA ASP A 15 -5.15 27.97 9.31
C ASP A 15 -5.45 27.98 10.81
N THR A 16 -6.58 27.40 11.22
CA THR A 16 -6.96 27.27 12.64
C THR A 16 -6.02 26.33 13.39
N ILE A 17 -5.67 25.21 12.76
CA ILE A 17 -4.70 24.25 13.28
C ILE A 17 -3.32 24.90 13.41
N ASN A 18 -2.87 25.64 12.40
CA ASN A 18 -1.60 26.36 12.45
C ASN A 18 -1.59 27.38 13.59
N ALA A 19 -2.68 28.13 13.79
CA ALA A 19 -2.81 29.07 14.90
C ALA A 19 -2.70 28.37 16.27
N LEU A 20 -3.34 27.20 16.43
CA LEU A 20 -3.23 26.38 17.64
C LEU A 20 -1.82 25.85 17.85
N VAL A 21 -1.16 25.38 16.80
CA VAL A 21 0.22 24.87 16.85
C VAL A 21 1.25 25.98 17.14
N THR A 22 0.96 27.24 16.76
CA THR A 22 1.83 28.38 17.09
C THR A 22 1.67 28.90 18.52
N SER A 23 0.69 28.41 19.29
CA SER A 23 0.70 28.61 20.74
C SER A 23 1.92 27.89 21.33
N ASP A 24 2.58 28.50 22.32
CA ASP A 24 3.95 28.19 22.79
C ASP A 24 4.18 26.75 23.32
N ASP A 25 3.19 25.87 23.21
CA ASP A 25 3.30 24.48 23.63
C ASP A 25 3.77 23.58 22.47
N ARG A 26 5.09 23.35 22.41
CA ARG A 26 5.73 22.39 21.50
C ARG A 26 5.42 20.96 21.93
N SER A 27 4.16 20.58 21.88
CA SER A 27 3.67 19.27 22.26
C SER A 27 3.93 18.22 21.17
N GLU A 28 3.95 16.95 21.57
CA GLU A 28 3.97 15.81 20.64
C GLU A 28 2.76 15.83 19.68
N PHE A 29 1.60 16.22 20.21
CA PHE A 29 0.36 16.36 19.43
C PHE A 29 0.51 17.38 18.30
N SER A 30 1.10 18.55 18.58
CA SER A 30 1.36 19.59 17.58
C SER A 30 2.24 19.07 16.43
N ALA A 31 3.28 18.31 16.74
CA ALA A 31 4.16 17.70 15.73
C ALA A 31 3.40 16.70 14.85
N LEU A 32 2.58 15.83 15.46
CA LEU A 32 1.78 14.84 14.74
C LEU A 32 0.79 15.51 13.79
N VAL A 33 0.12 16.56 14.26
CA VAL A 33 -0.84 17.34 13.46
C VAL A 33 -0.12 17.98 12.26
N LEU A 34 1.06 18.57 12.44
CA LEU A 34 1.82 19.13 11.33
C LEU A 34 2.26 18.08 10.31
N ILE A 35 2.66 16.87 10.75
CA ILE A 35 2.97 15.76 9.85
C ILE A 35 1.75 15.43 8.99
N HIS A 36 0.56 15.34 9.59
CA HIS A 36 -0.68 15.06 8.86
C HIS A 36 -1.12 16.19 7.94
N CYS A 37 -1.01 17.46 8.37
CA CYS A 37 -1.24 18.61 7.49
C CYS A 37 -0.33 18.55 6.28
N GLN A 38 0.93 18.18 6.49
CA GLN A 38 1.89 18.08 5.42
C GLN A 38 1.57 16.93 4.45
N MET A 39 1.11 15.80 4.98
CA MET A 39 0.57 14.72 4.16
C MET A 39 -0.62 15.18 3.30
N ALA A 40 -1.56 15.93 3.86
CA ALA A 40 -2.69 16.48 3.10
C ALA A 40 -2.21 17.39 1.96
N ASN A 41 -1.26 18.29 2.24
CA ASN A 41 -0.67 19.17 1.24
C ASN A 41 0.05 18.39 0.13
N MET A 42 0.73 17.29 0.47
CA MET A 42 1.39 16.40 -0.49
C MET A 42 0.42 15.81 -1.50
N VAL A 43 -0.68 15.23 -1.02
CA VAL A 43 -1.70 14.64 -1.90
C VAL A 43 -2.29 15.68 -2.84
N SER A 44 -2.71 16.83 -2.30
CA SER A 44 -3.26 17.90 -3.13
C SER A 44 -2.25 18.47 -4.13
N GLY A 45 -0.97 18.53 -3.76
CA GLY A 45 0.10 18.99 -4.67
C GLY A 45 0.37 18.03 -5.83
N LEU A 46 0.33 16.71 -5.57
CA LEU A 46 0.57 15.68 -6.58
C LEU A 46 -0.60 15.50 -7.55
N GLU A 47 -1.83 15.85 -7.15
CA GLU A 47 -3.00 15.83 -8.04
C GLU A 47 -2.91 16.87 -9.18
N GLY A 48 -2.21 17.99 -8.96
CA GLY A 48 -2.14 19.09 -9.92
C GLY A 48 -0.89 19.11 -10.82
N SER A 49 0.16 18.36 -10.49
CA SER A 49 1.40 18.34 -11.29
C SER A 49 1.32 17.29 -12.38
N PHE A 50 1.68 17.60 -13.64
CA PHE A 50 1.74 16.60 -14.73
C PHE A 50 3.16 16.32 -15.22
N ASP A 51 4.16 17.02 -14.68
CA ASP A 51 5.55 16.89 -15.11
C ASP A 51 6.37 16.05 -14.10
N PRO A 52 7.03 14.95 -14.54
CA PRO A 52 7.92 14.16 -13.69
C PRO A 52 9.03 14.98 -13.01
N LEU A 53 9.53 16.04 -13.66
CA LEU A 53 10.56 16.90 -13.06
C LEU A 53 9.98 17.75 -11.92
N ALA A 54 8.77 18.27 -12.10
CA ALA A 54 8.02 18.95 -11.04
C ALA A 54 7.75 18.01 -9.87
N CYS A 55 7.37 16.74 -10.14
CA CYS A 55 7.17 15.72 -9.11
C CYS A 55 8.43 15.51 -8.25
N SER A 56 9.62 15.39 -8.85
CA SER A 56 10.88 15.26 -8.12
C SER A 56 11.20 16.47 -7.22
N THR A 57 10.94 17.67 -7.74
CA THR A 57 11.11 18.92 -6.98
C THR A 57 10.15 18.98 -5.79
N LEU A 58 8.90 18.60 -6.00
CA LEU A 58 7.89 18.52 -4.94
C LEU A 58 8.29 17.52 -3.86
N ILE A 59 8.74 16.31 -4.22
CA ILE A 59 9.20 15.30 -3.25
C ILE A 59 10.31 15.87 -2.37
N THR A 60 11.31 16.51 -2.98
CA THR A 60 12.45 17.10 -2.25
C THR A 60 11.99 18.22 -1.30
N LEU A 61 11.05 19.05 -1.75
CA LEU A 61 10.45 20.11 -0.92
C LEU A 61 9.73 19.51 0.29
N PHE A 62 8.87 18.51 0.05
CA PHE A 62 8.10 17.85 1.09
C PHE A 62 8.98 17.09 2.08
N GLU A 63 10.02 16.41 1.62
CA GLU A 63 11.02 15.79 2.50
C GLU A 63 11.68 16.81 3.43
N ARG A 64 12.10 17.95 2.88
CA ARG A 64 12.73 19.02 3.65
C ARG A 64 11.77 19.58 4.69
N GLU A 65 10.51 19.77 4.35
CA GLU A 65 9.49 20.26 5.27
C GLU A 65 9.19 19.24 6.38
N LEU A 66 9.11 17.94 6.05
CA LEU A 66 8.97 16.87 7.04
C LEU A 66 10.18 16.80 8.00
N GLU A 67 11.41 16.91 7.49
CA GLU A 67 12.61 16.98 8.34
C GLU A 67 12.67 18.29 9.16
N SER A 68 12.14 19.38 8.62
CA SER A 68 11.99 20.63 9.37
C SER A 68 11.07 20.46 10.58
N ILE A 69 9.96 19.72 10.46
CA ILE A 69 9.11 19.38 11.60
C ILE A 69 9.93 18.61 12.65
N LYS A 70 10.66 17.58 12.24
CA LYS A 70 11.51 16.80 13.15
C LYS A 70 12.53 17.66 13.91
N THR A 71 13.23 18.55 13.20
CA THR A 71 14.22 19.44 13.83
C THR A 71 13.57 20.44 14.79
N THR A 72 12.38 20.95 14.44
CA THR A 72 11.62 21.91 15.26
C THR A 72 11.10 21.28 16.56
N PHE A 73 10.61 20.05 16.49
CA PHE A 73 10.03 19.30 17.62
C PHE A 73 11.02 18.31 18.25
N ARG A 74 12.33 18.51 18.07
CA ARG A 74 13.37 17.57 18.53
C ARG A 74 13.30 17.22 20.01
N GLN A 75 12.89 18.15 20.87
CA GLN A 75 12.82 17.96 22.32
C GLN A 75 11.71 16.99 22.75
N VAL A 76 10.62 16.91 21.97
CA VAL A 76 9.46 16.04 22.24
C VAL A 76 9.37 14.87 21.25
N TRP A 77 10.47 14.58 20.53
CA TRP A 77 10.46 13.62 19.44
C TRP A 77 10.44 12.17 19.96
N THR A 78 9.27 11.54 19.89
CA THR A 78 9.03 10.16 20.34
C THR A 78 9.23 9.15 19.21
N ARG A 79 9.17 7.85 19.53
CA ARG A 79 9.20 6.79 18.52
C ARG A 79 7.93 6.79 17.66
N GLU A 80 6.81 7.17 18.25
CA GLU A 80 5.50 7.28 17.63
C GLU A 80 5.48 8.39 16.58
N LEU A 81 6.08 9.54 16.89
CA LEU A 81 6.32 10.61 15.91
C LEU A 81 7.26 10.17 14.79
N GLU A 82 8.32 9.43 15.13
CA GLU A 82 9.23 8.89 14.13
C GLU A 82 8.52 7.92 13.17
N ILE A 83 7.69 7.02 13.68
CA ILE A 83 6.89 6.09 12.87
C ILE A 83 5.93 6.89 11.96
N SER A 84 5.27 7.92 12.52
CA SER A 84 4.33 8.75 11.77
C SER A 84 5.02 9.54 10.65
N LEU A 85 6.21 10.10 10.92
CA LEU A 85 7.05 10.77 9.93
C LEU A 85 7.47 9.80 8.80
N LEU A 86 7.90 8.59 9.15
CA LEU A 86 8.31 7.59 8.16
C LEU A 86 7.13 7.10 7.32
N ALA A 87 5.94 6.98 7.92
CA ALA A 87 4.72 6.66 7.20
C ALA A 87 4.33 7.76 6.21
N ALA A 88 4.44 9.03 6.61
CA ALA A 88 4.23 10.18 5.73
C ALA A 88 5.17 10.13 4.51
N LYS A 89 6.46 9.85 4.76
CA LYS A 89 7.48 9.70 3.70
C LYS A 89 7.17 8.54 2.76
N LEU A 90 6.85 7.36 3.29
CA LEU A 90 6.49 6.20 2.45
C LEU A 90 5.24 6.47 1.61
N CYS A 91 4.25 7.18 2.16
CA CYS A 91 3.08 7.56 1.40
C CYS A 91 3.43 8.54 0.27
N LEU A 92 4.26 9.55 0.54
CA LEU A 92 4.80 10.45 -0.49
C LEU A 92 5.45 9.66 -1.62
N TYR A 93 6.39 8.77 -1.30
CA TYR A 93 7.12 8.02 -2.32
C TYR A 93 6.22 7.09 -3.13
N ASP A 94 5.28 6.37 -2.49
CA ASP A 94 4.36 5.48 -3.21
C ASP A 94 3.41 6.27 -4.12
N LEU A 95 2.84 7.38 -3.63
CA LEU A 95 2.00 8.26 -4.45
C LEU A 95 2.75 8.83 -5.64
N SER A 96 4.00 9.28 -5.44
CA SER A 96 4.84 9.77 -6.51
C SER A 96 5.18 8.70 -7.54
N LEU A 97 5.48 7.46 -7.10
CA LEU A 97 5.69 6.33 -8.01
C LEU A 97 4.44 5.99 -8.81
N CYS A 98 3.27 5.98 -8.17
CA CYS A 98 1.99 5.80 -8.86
C CYS A 98 1.75 6.90 -9.89
N HIS A 99 2.01 8.16 -9.53
CA HIS A 99 1.83 9.30 -10.41
C HIS A 99 2.76 9.25 -11.64
N ILE A 100 4.07 9.02 -11.44
CA ILE A 100 5.04 8.90 -12.54
C ILE A 100 4.72 7.69 -13.42
N GLY A 101 4.26 6.58 -12.84
CA GLY A 101 3.82 5.39 -13.57
C GLY A 101 2.67 5.68 -14.53
N ARG A 102 1.65 6.44 -14.10
CA ARG A 102 0.51 6.86 -14.94
C ARG A 102 0.94 7.74 -16.11
N LEU A 103 1.87 8.67 -15.89
CA LEU A 103 2.39 9.51 -16.98
C LEU A 103 3.20 8.69 -18.00
N SER A 104 3.79 7.58 -17.56
CA SER A 104 4.68 6.75 -18.38
C SER A 104 3.95 5.67 -19.17
N SER A 105 2.74 5.26 -18.76
CA SER A 105 1.94 4.23 -19.45
C SER A 105 1.52 4.64 -20.86
N SER A 106 1.52 5.95 -21.16
CA SER A 106 1.30 6.46 -22.52
C SER A 106 2.45 6.19 -23.49
N THR A 107 3.65 5.84 -23.01
CA THR A 107 4.84 5.61 -23.83
C THR A 107 5.29 4.15 -23.73
N ARG A 108 5.23 3.40 -24.83
CA ARG A 108 5.46 1.94 -24.93
C ARG A 108 6.88 1.43 -24.58
N HIS A 109 7.70 2.21 -23.88
CA HIS A 109 9.05 1.80 -23.47
C HIS A 109 8.99 1.10 -22.09
N ALA A 110 8.34 -0.07 -22.07
CA ALA A 110 7.91 -0.79 -20.87
C ALA A 110 9.02 -1.43 -20.01
N GLY A 111 10.30 -1.23 -20.33
CA GLY A 111 11.40 -2.02 -19.75
C GLY A 111 12.18 -1.37 -18.62
N HIS A 112 12.37 -0.05 -18.64
CA HIS A 112 13.34 0.63 -17.78
C HIS A 112 12.68 1.70 -16.92
N LEU A 113 12.98 1.68 -15.62
CA LEU A 113 12.60 2.73 -14.69
C LEU A 113 13.35 4.00 -15.07
N LYS A 114 12.66 5.11 -14.98
CA LYS A 114 13.28 6.42 -15.14
C LYS A 114 14.22 6.66 -13.96
N PRO A 115 15.32 7.43 -14.13
CA PRO A 115 16.22 7.77 -13.03
C PRO A 115 15.50 8.36 -11.81
N ALA A 116 14.44 9.14 -12.02
CA ALA A 116 13.61 9.68 -10.95
C ALA A 116 12.90 8.59 -10.13
N GLU A 117 12.37 7.54 -10.76
CA GLU A 117 11.71 6.44 -10.06
C GLU A 117 12.70 5.64 -9.21
N LEU A 118 13.93 5.42 -9.71
CA LEU A 118 15.00 4.77 -8.96
C LEU A 118 15.36 5.55 -7.69
N VAL A 119 15.49 6.87 -7.78
CA VAL A 119 15.77 7.73 -6.62
C VAL A 119 14.65 7.60 -5.58
N ILE A 120 13.39 7.66 -6.01
CA ILE A 120 12.23 7.54 -5.12
C ILE A 120 12.17 6.16 -4.45
N LEU A 121 12.47 5.09 -5.19
CA LEU A 121 12.56 3.73 -4.63
C LEU A 121 13.65 3.61 -3.57
N THR A 122 14.82 4.22 -3.79
CA THR A 122 15.91 4.21 -2.80
C THR A 122 15.55 4.99 -1.54
N TYR A 123 14.85 6.12 -1.67
CA TYR A 123 14.32 6.85 -0.51
C TYR A 123 13.26 6.04 0.25
N GLY A 124 12.35 5.40 -0.47
CA GLY A 124 11.35 4.51 0.13
C GLY A 124 11.96 3.28 0.80
N LEU A 125 12.98 2.67 0.20
CA LEU A 125 13.76 1.59 0.81
C LEU A 125 14.33 2.02 2.17
N THR A 126 14.94 3.20 2.22
CA THR A 126 15.54 3.76 3.43
C THR A 126 14.49 4.00 4.50
N ALA A 127 13.36 4.63 4.14
CA ALA A 127 12.27 4.92 5.06
C ALA A 127 11.60 3.64 5.60
N ALA A 128 11.26 2.68 4.74
CA ALA A 128 10.67 1.40 5.13
C ALA A 128 11.62 0.57 6.00
N SER A 129 12.91 0.55 5.63
CA SER A 129 13.95 -0.16 6.38
C SER A 129 14.08 0.38 7.80
N ARG A 130 14.06 1.71 7.95
CA ARG A 130 14.12 2.39 9.25
C ARG A 130 12.86 2.17 10.07
N MET A 131 11.68 2.17 9.43
CA MET A 131 10.42 1.87 10.11
C MET A 131 10.44 0.46 10.71
N ILE A 132 10.81 -0.55 9.91
CA ILE A 132 10.93 -1.94 10.38
C ILE A 132 11.95 -2.07 11.52
N ASP A 133 13.06 -1.33 11.46
CA ASP A 133 14.06 -1.33 12.53
C ASP A 133 13.52 -0.77 13.85
N ILE A 134 12.64 0.23 13.82
CA ILE A 134 12.05 0.79 15.05
C ILE A 134 11.26 -0.29 15.79
N PHE A 135 10.48 -1.10 15.08
CA PHE A 135 9.72 -2.21 15.69
C PHE A 135 10.60 -3.41 16.08
N ASN A 136 11.76 -3.59 15.43
CA ASN A 136 12.66 -4.69 15.77
C ASN A 136 13.56 -4.39 16.98
N ARG A 137 13.78 -3.11 17.31
CA ARG A 137 14.64 -2.71 18.43
C ARG A 137 13.95 -3.00 19.77
N PRO A 138 14.61 -3.71 20.71
CA PRO A 138 14.09 -3.82 22.06
C PRO A 138 14.02 -2.43 22.72
N THR A 139 12.97 -2.20 23.52
CA THR A 139 12.92 -1.05 24.43
C THR A 139 14.01 -1.22 25.48
N LEU A 140 14.99 -0.30 25.48
CA LEU A 140 16.13 -0.35 26.40
C LEU A 140 15.72 -0.11 27.87
N ASP A 141 14.51 0.39 28.12
CA ASP A 141 13.96 0.60 29.46
C ASP A 141 13.64 -0.72 30.21
N ASP A 142 13.70 -1.88 29.54
CA ASP A 142 13.46 -3.19 30.16
C ASP A 142 14.68 -3.78 30.90
N THR A 143 15.80 -3.06 30.97
CA THR A 143 17.07 -3.57 31.54
C THR A 143 17.14 -3.57 33.07
N ALA A 144 16.12 -3.11 33.79
CA ALA A 144 16.24 -2.88 35.23
C ALA A 144 15.66 -3.96 36.16
N VAL A 145 14.75 -4.87 35.75
CA VAL A 145 14.13 -5.80 36.71
C VAL A 145 13.75 -7.17 36.10
N ASN A 146 14.58 -8.18 36.40
CA ASN A 146 14.27 -9.62 36.51
C ASN A 146 13.78 -10.42 35.27
N ASP A 147 14.78 -10.80 34.45
CA ASP A 147 15.01 -11.88 33.47
C ASP A 147 13.96 -12.91 32.97
N MET A 148 12.71 -12.97 33.45
CA MET A 148 11.70 -13.89 32.89
C MET A 148 10.32 -13.26 32.67
N ALA A 149 10.03 -12.13 33.32
CA ALA A 149 8.81 -11.36 33.07
C ALA A 149 9.02 -10.27 31.99
N SER A 150 10.27 -9.86 31.76
CA SER A 150 10.65 -8.74 30.89
C SER A 150 10.42 -9.04 29.40
N PHE A 151 10.41 -10.31 28.99
CA PHE A 151 10.07 -10.70 27.61
C PHE A 151 8.59 -10.47 27.25
N ARG A 152 7.72 -10.24 28.25
CA ARG A 152 6.28 -10.00 28.04
C ARG A 152 5.87 -8.53 28.12
N LEU A 153 6.78 -7.61 28.41
CA LEU A 153 6.54 -6.19 28.19
C LEU A 153 6.75 -5.88 26.70
N GLN A 154 5.99 -6.58 25.86
CA GLN A 154 5.85 -6.22 24.47
C GLN A 154 5.33 -4.80 24.42
N ILE A 155 6.06 -3.94 23.70
CA ILE A 155 5.64 -2.58 23.42
C ILE A 155 4.22 -2.64 22.86
N CYS A 156 3.26 -2.18 23.66
CA CYS A 156 1.86 -2.14 23.29
C CYS A 156 1.65 -0.92 22.38
N TYR A 157 2.18 -0.99 21.16
CA TYR A 157 1.86 0.00 20.15
C TYR A 157 0.38 -0.09 19.78
N PRO A 158 -0.29 1.05 19.59
CA PRO A 158 -1.61 1.08 18.96
C PRO A 158 -1.65 0.23 17.67
N LYS A 159 -2.74 -0.53 17.45
CA LYS A 159 -2.95 -1.41 16.28
C LYS A 159 -2.55 -0.74 14.95
N ARG A 160 -2.89 0.55 14.79
CA ARG A 160 -2.54 1.36 13.60
C ARG A 160 -1.05 1.37 13.24
N PHE A 161 -0.14 1.29 14.20
CA PHE A 161 1.30 1.34 13.90
C PHE A 161 1.80 0.03 13.29
N PHE A 162 1.20 -1.11 13.65
CA PHE A 162 1.52 -2.38 13.01
C PHE A 162 1.02 -2.42 11.56
N ILE A 163 -0.11 -1.76 11.26
CA ILE A 163 -0.58 -1.58 9.88
C ILE A 163 0.47 -0.82 9.05
N LEU A 164 1.06 0.24 9.62
CA LEU A 164 2.14 0.98 8.96
C LEU A 164 3.39 0.11 8.74
N MET A 165 3.70 -0.82 9.65
CA MET A 165 4.79 -1.78 9.45
C MET A 165 4.49 -2.76 8.30
N VAL A 166 3.25 -3.26 8.20
CA VAL A 166 2.81 -4.05 7.04
C VAL A 166 2.97 -3.23 5.77
N TYR A 167 2.57 -1.96 5.77
CA TYR A 167 2.75 -1.07 4.62
C TYR A 167 4.23 -0.91 4.23
N ALA A 168 5.13 -0.72 5.19
CA ALA A 168 6.57 -0.73 4.94
C ALA A 168 7.05 -2.06 4.32
N ALA A 169 6.54 -3.21 4.77
CA ALA A 169 6.86 -4.50 4.17
C ALA A 169 6.31 -4.65 2.74
N LEU A 170 5.11 -4.14 2.47
CA LEU A 170 4.54 -4.08 1.11
C LEU A 170 5.40 -3.22 0.17
N PHE A 171 5.91 -2.08 0.66
CA PHE A 171 6.86 -1.27 -0.09
C PHE A 171 8.16 -2.04 -0.40
N MET A 172 8.63 -2.90 0.51
CA MET A 172 9.78 -3.79 0.24
C MET A 172 9.48 -4.77 -0.89
N PHE A 173 8.26 -5.33 -0.99
CA PHE A 173 7.91 -6.20 -2.12
C PHE A 173 7.94 -5.47 -3.45
N ARG A 174 7.57 -4.18 -3.48
CA ARG A 174 7.71 -3.34 -4.68
C ARG A 174 9.17 -3.27 -5.16
N ILE A 175 10.11 -3.11 -4.23
CA ILE A 175 11.55 -3.10 -4.50
C ILE A 175 12.01 -4.48 -5.00
N LEU A 176 11.54 -5.56 -4.37
CA LEU A 176 11.87 -6.93 -4.77
C LEU A 176 11.35 -7.27 -6.16
N GLY A 177 10.23 -6.68 -6.60
CA GLY A 177 9.67 -6.80 -7.94
C GLY A 177 10.58 -6.21 -9.04
N MET A 178 11.57 -5.38 -8.69
CA MET A 178 12.40 -4.64 -9.65
C MET A 178 13.89 -5.09 -9.65
N PRO A 179 14.21 -6.40 -9.73
CA PRO A 179 15.54 -6.89 -9.45
C PRO A 179 16.59 -6.53 -10.51
N SER A 180 16.17 -6.23 -11.74
CA SER A 180 17.09 -5.91 -12.84
C SER A 180 17.63 -4.48 -12.81
N GLN A 181 17.06 -3.62 -11.96
CA GLN A 181 17.30 -2.18 -12.02
C GLN A 181 17.92 -1.60 -10.74
N LEU A 182 17.89 -2.37 -9.66
CA LEU A 182 18.45 -2.01 -8.37
C LEU A 182 19.74 -2.78 -8.09
N GLU A 183 20.56 -2.24 -7.20
CA GLU A 183 21.76 -2.92 -6.75
C GLU A 183 21.39 -4.22 -6.02
N LYS A 184 22.18 -5.29 -6.22
CA LYS A 184 22.00 -6.56 -5.50
C LYS A 184 22.01 -6.37 -3.97
N SER A 185 22.77 -5.39 -3.49
CA SER A 185 22.82 -5.01 -2.07
C SER A 185 21.44 -4.59 -1.56
N ASP A 186 20.75 -3.70 -2.28
CA ASP A 186 19.43 -3.19 -1.92
C ASP A 186 18.36 -4.28 -1.94
N ILE A 187 18.39 -5.16 -2.94
CA ILE A 187 17.47 -6.30 -3.03
C ILE A 187 17.67 -7.23 -1.83
N ASN A 188 18.91 -7.54 -1.46
CA ASN A 188 19.21 -8.37 -0.30
C ASN A 188 18.80 -7.69 1.02
N MET A 189 18.97 -6.37 1.12
CA MET A 189 18.49 -5.59 2.25
C MET A 189 16.96 -5.68 2.36
N ALA A 190 16.22 -5.48 1.28
CA ALA A 190 14.77 -5.58 1.25
C ALA A 190 14.30 -6.99 1.70
N ARG A 191 14.90 -8.07 1.18
CA ARG A 191 14.59 -9.45 1.61
C ARG A 191 14.81 -9.64 3.11
N ARG A 192 15.95 -9.17 3.63
CA ARG A 192 16.27 -9.27 5.06
C ARG A 192 15.23 -8.51 5.90
N LYS A 193 14.80 -7.33 5.45
CA LYS A 193 13.83 -6.50 6.17
C LYS A 193 12.44 -7.13 6.18
N VAL A 194 12.02 -7.76 5.09
CA VAL A 194 10.79 -8.56 5.05
C VAL A 194 10.83 -9.68 6.10
N GLN A 195 11.95 -10.41 6.21
CA GLN A 195 12.09 -11.45 7.23
C GLN A 195 12.05 -10.89 8.66
N ILE A 196 12.65 -9.72 8.89
CA ILE A 196 12.55 -9.03 10.18
C ILE A 196 11.09 -8.66 10.49
N ALA A 197 10.35 -8.10 9.54
CA ALA A 197 8.95 -7.73 9.72
C ALA A 197 8.08 -8.95 10.08
N ILE A 198 8.26 -10.09 9.40
CA ILE A 198 7.61 -11.36 9.74
C ILE A 198 7.93 -11.76 11.19
N ASN A 199 9.20 -11.71 11.59
CA ASN A 199 9.62 -12.08 12.93
C ASN A 199 9.13 -11.10 14.02
N VAL A 200 8.98 -9.81 13.71
CA VAL A 200 8.34 -8.85 14.62
C VAL A 200 6.88 -9.26 14.84
N HIS A 201 6.11 -9.46 13.78
CA HIS A 201 4.71 -9.88 13.92
C HIS A 201 4.58 -11.21 14.66
N ARG A 202 5.38 -12.22 14.32
CA ARG A 202 5.34 -13.53 15.00
C ARG A 202 5.61 -13.45 16.50
N ARG A 203 6.53 -12.56 16.91
CA ARG A 203 6.78 -12.33 18.35
C ARG A 203 5.56 -11.73 19.02
N SER A 204 4.85 -10.83 18.34
CA SER A 204 3.66 -10.13 18.86
C SER A 204 2.35 -10.94 18.84
N ILE A 205 2.38 -12.21 18.39
CA ILE A 205 1.20 -13.08 18.40
C ILE A 205 0.82 -13.40 19.85
N ARG A 206 -0.43 -13.12 20.21
CA ARG A 206 -1.06 -13.47 21.48
C ARG A 206 -1.90 -14.72 21.36
N GLU A 207 -2.65 -14.83 20.26
CA GLU A 207 -3.57 -15.94 19.99
C GLU A 207 -3.49 -16.32 18.51
N PRO A 208 -3.56 -17.61 18.16
CA PRO A 208 -3.63 -18.03 16.76
C PRO A 208 -4.80 -17.35 16.04
N GLY A 209 -4.55 -16.78 14.86
CA GLY A 209 -5.53 -16.02 14.08
C GLY A 209 -5.72 -14.55 14.48
N ASP A 210 -4.96 -14.04 15.45
CA ASP A 210 -4.97 -12.61 15.77
C ASP A 210 -4.41 -11.75 14.61
N GLU A 211 -4.45 -10.41 14.75
CA GLU A 211 -3.92 -9.52 13.71
C GLU A 211 -2.42 -9.69 13.44
N HIS A 212 -1.62 -10.13 14.42
CA HIS A 212 -0.20 -10.28 14.20
C HIS A 212 0.10 -11.56 13.41
N ASP A 213 -0.57 -12.66 13.75
CA ASP A 213 -0.47 -13.94 13.07
C ASP A 213 -0.88 -13.81 11.61
N ARG A 214 -2.03 -13.18 11.36
CA ARG A 214 -2.53 -12.92 10.02
C ARG A 214 -1.61 -12.00 9.20
N SER A 215 -1.01 -10.98 9.84
CA SER A 215 -0.08 -10.07 9.15
C SER A 215 1.23 -10.78 8.80
N ALA A 216 1.77 -11.59 9.72
CA ALA A 216 2.94 -12.41 9.47
C ALA A 216 2.68 -13.40 8.33
N ALA A 217 1.53 -14.08 8.34
CA ALA A 217 1.11 -14.99 7.29
C ALA A 217 0.99 -14.26 5.94
N LEU A 218 0.35 -13.10 5.88
CA LEU A 218 0.24 -12.31 4.64
C LEU A 218 1.62 -11.97 4.07
N ILE A 219 2.51 -11.39 4.88
CA ILE A 219 3.87 -11.01 4.44
C ILE A 219 4.66 -12.25 4.01
N GLU A 220 4.52 -13.38 4.72
CA GLU A 220 5.17 -14.63 4.36
C GLU A 220 4.66 -15.18 3.03
N ILE A 221 3.34 -15.16 2.78
CA ILE A 221 2.74 -15.59 1.53
C ILE A 221 3.27 -14.76 0.37
N LEU A 222 3.25 -13.43 0.52
CA LEU A 222 3.82 -12.53 -0.47
C LEU A 222 5.29 -12.86 -0.69
N SER A 223 6.11 -13.06 0.35
CA SER A 223 7.53 -13.39 0.17
C SER A 223 7.84 -14.63 -0.69
N ARG A 224 6.85 -15.49 -0.94
CA ARG A 224 6.96 -16.67 -1.82
C ARG A 224 6.46 -16.45 -3.24
N ILE A 225 5.70 -15.38 -3.51
CA ILE A 225 5.22 -15.02 -4.85
C ILE A 225 6.41 -14.54 -5.69
N GLU A 226 6.41 -14.92 -6.97
CA GLU A 226 7.46 -14.55 -7.91
C GLU A 226 7.53 -13.02 -8.09
N PRO A 227 8.73 -12.41 -8.06
CA PRO A 227 8.88 -10.97 -8.21
C PRO A 227 8.21 -10.33 -9.44
N SER A 228 8.16 -11.08 -10.55
CA SER A 228 7.54 -10.67 -11.81
C SER A 228 6.04 -10.34 -11.64
N PHE A 229 5.35 -11.09 -10.79
CA PHE A 229 3.93 -10.89 -10.49
C PHE A 229 3.65 -9.51 -9.90
N TYR A 230 4.52 -9.01 -9.02
CA TYR A 230 4.37 -7.68 -8.42
C TYR A 230 4.43 -6.56 -9.45
N MET A 231 5.27 -6.72 -10.47
CA MET A 231 5.53 -5.65 -11.43
C MET A 231 4.33 -5.36 -12.31
N GLU A 232 3.60 -6.39 -12.69
CA GLU A 232 2.38 -6.24 -13.48
C GLU A 232 1.31 -5.51 -12.66
N HIS A 233 1.11 -5.94 -11.41
CA HIS A 233 0.08 -5.41 -10.52
C HIS A 233 0.39 -4.01 -9.98
N PHE A 234 1.65 -3.68 -9.68
CA PHE A 234 2.03 -2.32 -9.25
C PHE A 234 1.96 -1.28 -10.39
N ARG A 235 1.95 -1.72 -11.65
CA ARG A 235 1.91 -0.85 -12.83
C ARG A 235 0.51 -0.63 -13.39
N SER A 236 -0.40 -1.59 -13.28
CA SER A 236 -1.67 -1.61 -14.03
C SER A 236 -2.79 -0.69 -13.48
N GLU A 237 -2.45 0.43 -12.86
CA GLU A 237 -3.34 1.21 -11.99
C GLU A 237 -3.79 0.43 -10.74
N TYR A 238 -3.98 1.21 -9.67
CA TYR A 238 -4.41 0.78 -8.34
C TYR A 238 -3.34 0.11 -7.47
N SER A 239 -2.76 0.90 -6.57
CA SER A 239 -2.45 0.46 -5.21
C SER A 239 -3.68 -0.08 -4.45
N ARG A 240 -4.92 0.12 -4.97
CA ARG A 240 -6.11 -0.67 -4.57
C ARG A 240 -6.02 -2.14 -5.00
N SER A 241 -5.27 -2.48 -6.06
CA SER A 241 -5.15 -3.82 -6.66
C SER A 241 -4.38 -4.79 -5.76
N LEU A 242 -3.18 -4.43 -5.28
CA LEU A 242 -2.39 -5.34 -4.44
C LEU A 242 -3.16 -5.72 -3.17
N ILE A 243 -3.84 -4.76 -2.55
CA ILE A 243 -4.68 -5.02 -1.39
C ILE A 243 -5.93 -5.83 -1.79
N SER A 244 -6.65 -5.47 -2.85
CA SER A 244 -7.82 -6.25 -3.29
C SER A 244 -7.47 -7.69 -3.72
N GLU A 245 -6.27 -7.89 -4.23
CA GLU A 245 -5.79 -9.18 -4.71
C GLU A 245 -5.16 -9.98 -3.57
N CYS A 246 -4.50 -9.35 -2.60
CA CYS A 246 -4.20 -10.00 -1.33
C CYS A 246 -5.49 -10.48 -0.65
N LYS A 247 -6.59 -9.69 -0.71
CA LYS A 247 -7.92 -10.13 -0.26
C LYS A 247 -8.41 -11.33 -1.09
N GLN A 248 -8.26 -11.28 -2.41
CA GLN A 248 -8.69 -12.36 -3.31
C GLN A 248 -7.90 -13.65 -3.08
N MET A 249 -6.56 -13.59 -3.07
CA MET A 249 -5.67 -14.72 -2.78
C MET A 249 -5.90 -15.29 -1.38
N ALA A 250 -6.12 -14.44 -0.38
CA ALA A 250 -6.48 -14.89 0.97
C ALA A 250 -7.83 -15.62 0.97
N ARG A 251 -8.84 -15.08 0.28
CA ARG A 251 -10.15 -15.75 0.09
C ARG A 251 -10.01 -17.08 -0.62
N GLU A 252 -9.28 -17.14 -1.74
CA GLU A 252 -9.07 -18.37 -2.50
C GLU A 252 -8.37 -19.44 -1.67
N ARG A 253 -7.43 -19.09 -0.79
CA ARG A 253 -6.83 -20.09 0.12
C ARG A 253 -7.76 -20.53 1.24
N ARG A 254 -8.63 -19.66 1.76
CA ARG A 254 -9.60 -20.02 2.79
C ARG A 254 -10.72 -20.91 2.24
N PHE A 255 -11.21 -20.62 1.04
CA PHE A 255 -12.36 -21.30 0.45
C PHE A 255 -11.98 -22.38 -0.57
N GLY A 256 -10.80 -22.28 -1.19
CA GLY A 256 -10.34 -23.20 -2.24
C GLY A 256 -9.78 -24.54 -1.74
N ASN A 257 -9.48 -24.66 -0.45
CA ASN A 257 -9.07 -25.95 0.13
C ASN A 257 -10.26 -26.83 0.61
N PHE A 258 -11.50 -26.37 0.44
CA PHE A 258 -12.69 -27.12 0.89
C PHE A 258 -13.37 -27.98 -0.19
N THR A 259 -12.89 -27.97 -1.45
CA THR A 259 -13.49 -28.77 -2.53
C THR A 259 -12.74 -30.04 -2.88
N HIS A 260 -11.69 -30.41 -2.13
CA HIS A 260 -10.88 -31.60 -2.42
C HIS A 260 -10.81 -32.61 -1.25
N ILE A 261 -11.86 -32.66 -0.41
CA ILE A 261 -12.05 -33.74 0.57
C ILE A 261 -13.18 -34.65 0.07
N GLU A 262 -12.75 -35.81 -0.42
CA GLU A 262 -13.48 -37.10 -0.48
C GLU A 262 -14.79 -37.15 -1.29
N ALA A 263 -14.64 -37.32 -2.61
CA ALA A 263 -15.47 -38.34 -3.25
C ALA A 263 -14.99 -39.70 -2.73
N CYS A 264 -15.62 -40.20 -1.66
CA CYS A 264 -15.54 -41.61 -1.31
C CYS A 264 -16.00 -42.42 -2.53
N GLU A 265 -15.08 -43.18 -3.10
CA GLU A 265 -15.37 -44.20 -4.10
C GLU A 265 -16.24 -45.28 -3.46
N GLU A 266 -17.56 -45.10 -3.51
CA GLU A 266 -18.52 -46.19 -3.39
C GLU A 266 -18.43 -47.04 -4.66
N GLY A 267 -17.85 -48.24 -4.52
CA GLY A 267 -17.93 -49.25 -5.56
C GLY A 267 -19.38 -49.72 -5.74
N SER A 268 -19.79 -49.96 -6.99
CA SER A 268 -20.75 -51.00 -7.40
C SER A 268 -21.00 -50.98 -8.92
N GLY A 269 -20.58 -52.06 -9.59
CA GLY A 269 -21.36 -52.84 -10.57
C GLY A 269 -22.09 -52.17 -11.75
N LEU A 270 -21.64 -52.56 -12.96
CA LEU A 270 -22.42 -53.13 -14.08
C LEU A 270 -23.60 -52.32 -14.69
N SER A 271 -23.46 -51.97 -15.98
CA SER A 271 -24.29 -52.45 -17.13
C SER A 271 -24.58 -51.40 -18.22
N GLY A 272 -24.09 -51.65 -19.45
CA GLY A 272 -24.80 -51.55 -20.74
C GLY A 272 -25.42 -50.24 -21.27
N LEU A 273 -24.76 -49.65 -22.30
CA LEU A 273 -25.22 -49.28 -23.68
C LEU A 273 -26.66 -48.74 -23.95
N PRO A 274 -26.96 -48.04 -25.10
CA PRO A 274 -26.10 -47.46 -26.15
C PRO A 274 -26.43 -46.01 -26.61
N HIS A 275 -25.45 -45.43 -27.32
CA HIS A 275 -25.45 -44.41 -28.38
C HIS A 275 -26.78 -44.00 -29.05
N GLU A 276 -26.98 -42.69 -29.30
CA GLU A 276 -27.54 -42.10 -30.53
C GLU A 276 -27.26 -40.57 -30.62
N PRO A 277 -27.33 -39.92 -31.82
CA PRO A 277 -26.37 -38.89 -32.24
C PRO A 277 -26.94 -37.45 -32.36
N LEU A 278 -26.00 -36.51 -32.49
CA LEU A 278 -26.14 -35.09 -32.85
C LEU A 278 -26.92 -34.84 -34.15
N PRO A 279 -27.47 -33.61 -34.29
CA PRO A 279 -27.37 -32.89 -35.56
C PRO A 279 -26.72 -31.50 -35.42
N THR A 280 -25.60 -31.37 -36.13
CA THR A 280 -25.10 -30.30 -37.00
C THR A 280 -25.87 -28.97 -37.12
N GLN A 281 -25.13 -27.90 -36.78
CA GLN A 281 -25.01 -26.55 -37.37
C GLN A 281 -26.17 -25.89 -38.15
N SER A 282 -26.39 -24.61 -37.83
CA SER A 282 -26.42 -23.55 -38.86
C SER A 282 -25.84 -22.25 -38.29
N GLN A 283 -24.71 -21.85 -38.87
CA GLN A 283 -24.12 -20.52 -38.74
C GLN A 283 -24.91 -19.57 -39.64
N ILE A 284 -25.36 -18.43 -39.11
CA ILE A 284 -25.79 -17.30 -39.92
C ILE A 284 -24.74 -16.19 -39.76
N PHE A 285 -24.00 -16.01 -40.83
CA PHE A 285 -23.06 -14.94 -41.11
C PHE A 285 -23.86 -13.71 -41.55
N VAL A 286 -23.73 -12.58 -40.85
CA VAL A 286 -24.18 -11.27 -41.34
C VAL A 286 -23.01 -10.31 -41.27
N GLU A 287 -22.45 -10.04 -42.43
CA GLU A 287 -21.60 -8.89 -42.71
C GLU A 287 -22.47 -7.63 -42.78
N PRO A 288 -21.95 -6.47 -42.34
CA PRO A 288 -22.10 -5.32 -43.23
C PRO A 288 -20.82 -4.50 -43.34
N SER A 289 -20.32 -4.42 -44.56
CA SER A 289 -19.34 -3.43 -45.00
C SER A 289 -20.03 -2.14 -45.42
N ALA A 290 -19.49 -1.03 -44.88
CA ALA A 290 -19.14 0.21 -45.59
C ALA A 290 -20.05 1.47 -45.53
N LEU A 291 -19.35 2.57 -45.22
CA LEU A 291 -19.36 3.91 -45.86
C LEU A 291 -20.31 5.01 -45.33
N LEU A 292 -19.78 5.98 -44.56
CA LEU A 292 -19.35 7.34 -45.00
C LEU A 292 -19.28 8.36 -43.84
N HIS A 293 -18.21 9.17 -43.88
CA HIS A 293 -18.01 10.54 -43.37
C HIS A 293 -18.74 11.03 -42.09
N ALA A 294 -17.95 11.52 -41.13
CA ALA A 294 -17.82 12.96 -40.89
C ALA A 294 -16.70 13.25 -39.87
N ASP A 295 -15.92 14.29 -40.18
CA ASP A 295 -15.12 15.04 -39.22
C ASP A 295 -15.90 15.31 -37.94
N GLN A 296 -15.33 14.98 -36.79
CA GLN A 296 -15.66 15.69 -35.55
C GLN A 296 -14.51 15.56 -34.55
N ILE A 297 -13.91 16.71 -34.27
CA ILE A 297 -13.05 17.00 -33.14
C ILE A 297 -13.76 16.52 -31.88
N SER A 298 -13.32 15.39 -31.33
CA SER A 298 -13.74 14.94 -30.01
C SER A 298 -12.82 15.60 -28.99
N GLN A 299 -13.35 16.65 -28.35
CA GLN A 299 -12.90 17.03 -27.03
C GLN A 299 -13.12 15.82 -26.12
N SER A 300 -12.04 15.20 -25.67
CA SER A 300 -12.09 14.27 -24.55
C SER A 300 -12.40 15.08 -23.30
N GLU A 301 -13.67 15.27 -23.01
CA GLU A 301 -14.12 15.51 -21.65
C GLU A 301 -13.74 14.28 -20.83
N LEU A 302 -12.59 14.34 -20.18
CA LEU A 302 -12.25 13.44 -19.10
C LEU A 302 -13.25 13.73 -17.98
N THR A 303 -14.28 12.88 -17.86
CA THR A 303 -15.20 12.93 -16.73
C THR A 303 -14.40 12.64 -15.47
N THR A 304 -14.21 13.66 -14.64
CA THR A 304 -13.59 13.60 -13.30
C THR A 304 -14.49 12.89 -12.27
N SER A 305 -15.37 11.97 -12.70
CA SER A 305 -16.47 11.43 -11.89
C SER A 305 -16.13 10.19 -11.06
N ASP A 306 -14.92 9.62 -11.17
CA ASP A 306 -14.58 8.37 -10.45
C ASP A 306 -13.95 8.60 -9.06
N PHE A 307 -13.91 9.85 -8.58
CA PHE A 307 -13.45 10.21 -7.24
C PHE A 307 -14.60 10.49 -6.24
N ASP A 308 -15.81 10.00 -6.51
CA ASP A 308 -17.03 10.33 -5.74
C ASP A 308 -17.24 9.51 -4.45
N SER A 309 -16.16 9.16 -3.76
CA SER A 309 -16.25 8.78 -2.34
C SER A 309 -15.17 9.55 -1.59
N GLY A 310 -15.61 10.48 -0.73
CA GLY A 310 -14.75 11.36 0.10
C GLY A 310 -13.91 10.63 1.14
N GLU A 311 -13.50 9.39 0.88
CA GLU A 311 -12.43 8.72 1.60
C GLU A 311 -11.12 9.32 1.13
N LEU A 312 -10.60 10.26 1.93
CA LEU A 312 -9.21 10.71 1.81
C LEU A 312 -8.30 9.48 1.65
N PRO A 313 -7.19 9.54 0.90
CA PRO A 313 -6.25 8.42 0.76
C PRO A 313 -5.68 7.88 2.09
N TRP A 314 -5.90 8.59 3.20
CA TRP A 314 -5.57 8.14 4.57
C TRP A 314 -6.66 7.26 5.20
N GLY A 315 -7.91 7.40 4.75
CA GLY A 315 -9.02 6.46 4.98
C GLY A 315 -8.86 5.15 4.21
N VAL A 316 -7.88 5.03 3.32
CA VAL A 316 -7.51 3.74 2.69
C VAL A 316 -6.88 2.78 3.72
N TRP A 317 -6.39 3.30 4.86
CA TRP A 317 -6.00 2.52 6.02
C TRP A 317 -7.11 2.43 7.06
N ASP A 318 -8.36 2.68 6.67
CA ASP A 318 -9.49 2.38 7.54
C ASP A 318 -9.40 0.91 7.95
N ASN A 319 -9.73 0.65 9.21
CA ASN A 319 -9.72 -0.70 9.75
C ASN A 319 -10.50 -1.63 8.84
N VAL A 320 -11.52 -1.15 8.11
CA VAL A 320 -12.26 -1.92 7.10
C VAL A 320 -11.39 -2.55 6.02
N ILE A 321 -10.40 -1.86 5.47
CA ILE A 321 -9.55 -2.42 4.39
C ILE A 321 -8.56 -3.43 4.95
N PHE A 322 -7.97 -3.13 6.11
CA PHE A 322 -7.08 -4.02 6.82
C PHE A 322 -7.83 -5.24 7.37
N ASP A 323 -8.94 -5.04 8.06
CA ASP A 323 -9.84 -6.09 8.52
C ASP A 323 -10.36 -6.91 7.34
N SER A 324 -10.61 -6.34 6.15
CA SER A 324 -10.94 -7.13 4.95
C SER A 324 -9.78 -7.97 4.40
N LEU A 325 -8.52 -7.54 4.58
CA LEU A 325 -7.33 -8.34 4.27
C LEU A 325 -7.13 -9.47 5.28
N MET A 326 -7.63 -9.28 6.49
CA MET A 326 -7.32 -10.10 7.65
C MET A 326 -8.48 -11.06 8.01
N LEU A 327 -9.73 -10.71 7.72
CA LEU A 327 -10.90 -11.61 7.78
C LEU A 327 -10.79 -12.67 6.70
#